data_AF-A0A2U1UV90-F1
#
_entry.id   AF-A0A2U1UV90-F1
#
_cell.length_a   1.000
_cell.length_b   1.000
_cell.length_c   1.000
_cell.angle_alpha   90.00
_cell.angle_beta   90.00
_cell.angle_gamma   90.00
#
_symmetry.space_group_name_H-M   'P 1'
#
loop_
_entity.id
_entity.type
_entity.pdbx_description
1 polymer ?
#
loop_
_entity_poly.entity_id
_entity_poly.type
_entity_poly.pdbx_seq_one_letter_code
_entity_poly.pdbx_strand_id
1 'polypeptide(L)'
;MNSTKYKILEFFSHPISAFILFGFISFLIAVVVMHESDKRTWRVEKRNLESIIKTYDSYNSGDVTNIDTTEKTGRYLVARIRTFAFNTRDVSSECINRLSASELQFNDMAVIRVCQNKLPSIGKYAGRDTLTFIFPILSAKDELLGVRIRTTSREPIPSILDTFLSTTSAFIILSIVLFCAILGSLLSILAKKYLIELPITARYDDLTGYLRREAFFMAANKVLSIANFAKRPVCVILIDIDHFKNVNDTFGHSAGDEALKFVAEVFKKSFRREDIFGRIGGDEFAIVLPNIELEDAYTVAERARLKVSNAKSVIFGNEMNLTVSIGLVEYHIEKEDLISVMNRADEKLYIAKNTRNAVAK
;
A
#
# COMPACT_ATOMS: atom_id res chain seq x y z
N MET A 1 10.95 -12.40 -15.85
CA MET A 1 10.04 -12.40 -14.69
C MET A 1 9.02 -13.52 -14.90
N ASN A 2 8.85 -14.46 -13.96
CA ASN A 2 7.90 -15.59 -14.11
C ASN A 2 6.46 -15.08 -14.30
N SER A 3 5.66 -15.77 -15.13
CA SER A 3 4.24 -15.43 -15.42
C SER A 3 3.42 -15.21 -14.15
N THR A 4 3.66 -15.99 -13.10
CA THR A 4 3.00 -15.85 -11.79
C THR A 4 3.35 -14.54 -11.09
N LYS A 5 4.62 -14.11 -11.12
CA LYS A 5 5.04 -12.83 -10.51
C LYS A 5 4.42 -11.64 -11.24
N TYR A 6 4.27 -11.73 -12.56
CA TYR A 6 3.60 -10.69 -13.34
C TYR A 6 2.11 -10.59 -13.02
N LYS A 7 1.39 -11.72 -12.97
CA LYS A 7 -0.04 -11.73 -12.59
C LYS A 7 -0.29 -11.21 -11.17
N ILE A 8 0.60 -11.55 -10.24
CA ILE A 8 0.56 -11.01 -8.88
C ILE A 8 0.77 -9.50 -8.92
N LEU A 9 1.83 -9.02 -9.58
CA LEU A 9 2.12 -7.60 -9.70
C LEU A 9 0.96 -6.83 -10.37
N GLU A 10 0.38 -7.39 -11.42
CA GLU A 10 -0.76 -6.84 -12.15
C GLU A 10 -1.99 -6.73 -11.25
N PHE A 11 -2.30 -7.78 -10.49
CA PHE A 11 -3.40 -7.79 -9.52
C PHE A 11 -3.20 -6.73 -8.42
N PHE A 12 -1.99 -6.60 -7.87
CA PHE A 12 -1.67 -5.60 -6.85
C PHE A 12 -1.53 -4.17 -7.40
N SER A 13 -1.34 -4.03 -8.71
CA SER A 13 -1.24 -2.74 -9.40
C SER A 13 -2.61 -2.15 -9.78
N HIS A 14 -3.69 -2.89 -9.55
CA HIS A 14 -5.05 -2.41 -9.78
C HIS A 14 -5.54 -1.57 -8.59
N PRO A 15 -6.00 -0.32 -8.80
CA PRO A 15 -6.35 0.58 -7.69
C PRO A 15 -7.48 0.05 -6.80
N ILE A 16 -8.44 -0.66 -7.39
CA ILE A 16 -9.59 -1.23 -6.64
C ILE A 16 -9.17 -2.37 -5.71
N SER A 17 -8.31 -3.29 -6.16
CA SER A 17 -7.84 -4.41 -5.32
C SER A 17 -6.96 -3.89 -4.18
N ALA A 18 -6.09 -2.91 -4.46
CA ALA A 18 -5.31 -2.22 -3.45
C ALA A 18 -6.21 -1.52 -2.43
N PHE A 19 -7.23 -0.77 -2.87
CA PHE A 19 -8.18 -0.10 -1.99
C PHE A 19 -8.87 -1.08 -1.03
N ILE A 20 -9.39 -2.19 -1.55
CA ILE A 20 -10.08 -3.21 -0.74
C ILE A 20 -9.12 -3.86 0.26
N LEU A 21 -7.91 -4.22 -0.17
CA LEU A 21 -6.94 -4.90 0.68
C LEU A 21 -6.44 -4.00 1.82
N PHE A 22 -5.98 -2.79 1.50
CA PHE A 22 -5.49 -1.84 2.49
C PHE A 22 -6.62 -1.37 3.41
N GLY A 23 -7.83 -1.19 2.87
CA GLY A 23 -9.02 -0.89 3.67
C GLY A 23 -9.36 -2.00 4.67
N PHE A 24 -9.36 -3.27 4.23
CA PHE A 24 -9.67 -4.40 5.10
C PHE A 24 -8.62 -4.62 6.20
N ILE A 25 -7.33 -4.57 5.84
CA ILE A 25 -6.22 -4.73 6.81
C ILE A 25 -6.24 -3.58 7.83
N SER A 26 -6.38 -2.34 7.38
CA SER A 26 -6.43 -1.18 8.28
C SER A 26 -7.66 -1.22 9.19
N PHE A 27 -8.81 -1.72 8.71
CA PHE A 27 -10.00 -1.90 9.53
C PHE A 27 -9.74 -2.88 10.69
N LEU A 28 -9.19 -4.07 10.40
CA LEU A 28 -8.87 -5.05 11.44
C LEU A 28 -7.91 -4.48 12.49
N ILE A 29 -6.86 -3.78 12.06
CA ILE A 29 -5.87 -3.18 12.97
C ILE A 29 -6.51 -2.06 13.79
N ALA A 30 -7.26 -1.16 13.16
CA ALA A 30 -7.90 -0.03 13.83
C ALA A 30 -8.87 -0.50 14.91
N VAL A 31 -9.65 -1.54 14.65
CA VAL A 31 -10.58 -2.14 15.62
C VAL A 31 -9.85 -2.67 16.85
N VAL A 32 -8.77 -3.43 16.65
CA VAL A 32 -7.97 -3.97 17.76
C VAL A 32 -7.34 -2.86 18.60
N VAL A 33 -6.80 -1.83 17.94
CA VAL A 33 -6.16 -0.68 18.61
C VAL A 33 -7.19 0.14 19.40
N MET A 34 -8.36 0.43 18.82
CA MET A 34 -9.43 1.17 19.50
C MET A 34 -9.95 0.40 20.73
N HIS A 35 -10.16 -0.92 20.60
CA HIS A 35 -10.60 -1.75 21.72
C HIS A 35 -9.60 -1.74 22.89
N GLU A 36 -8.30 -1.85 22.59
CA GLU A 36 -7.28 -1.76 23.64
C GLU A 36 -7.17 -0.34 24.23
N SER A 37 -7.45 0.70 23.45
CA SER A 37 -7.51 2.08 23.93
C SER A 37 -8.66 2.29 24.93
N ASP A 38 -9.85 1.79 24.63
CA ASP A 38 -11.01 1.86 25.52
C ASP A 38 -10.75 1.10 26.83
N LYS A 39 -10.17 -0.12 26.75
CA LYS A 39 -9.72 -0.86 27.93
C LYS A 39 -8.69 -0.09 28.75
N ARG A 40 -7.72 0.58 28.12
CA ARG A 40 -6.71 1.38 28.83
C ARG A 40 -7.36 2.55 29.55
N THR A 41 -8.28 3.26 28.91
CA THR A 41 -9.03 4.37 29.50
C THR A 41 -9.79 3.90 30.74
N TRP A 42 -10.50 2.78 30.63
CA TRP A 42 -11.18 2.14 31.75
C TRP A 42 -10.22 1.75 32.90
N ARG A 43 -9.00 1.27 32.60
CA ARG A 43 -7.99 0.97 33.63
C ARG A 43 -7.42 2.22 34.30
N VAL A 44 -7.37 3.36 33.60
CA VAL A 44 -6.87 4.64 34.12
C VAL A 44 -7.93 5.31 34.99
N GLU A 45 -9.18 5.42 34.52
CA GLU A 45 -10.32 5.82 35.37
C GLU A 45 -10.43 4.91 36.60
N LYS A 46 -10.16 3.61 36.40
CA LYS A 46 -9.74 2.59 37.39
C LYS A 46 -8.99 3.19 38.59
N ARG A 47 -7.75 3.57 38.29
CA ARG A 47 -6.73 4.00 39.25
C ARG A 47 -6.93 5.42 39.74
N ASN A 48 -7.46 6.31 38.91
CA ASN A 48 -7.71 7.70 39.30
C ASN A 48 -8.82 7.80 40.35
N LEU A 49 -9.82 6.92 40.29
CA LEU A 49 -10.80 6.78 41.36
C LEU A 49 -10.09 6.48 42.68
N GLU A 50 -9.18 5.49 42.71
CA GLU A 50 -8.37 5.12 43.90
C GLU A 50 -7.54 6.29 44.46
N SER A 51 -7.20 7.29 43.64
CA SER A 51 -6.47 8.49 44.07
C SER A 51 -7.37 9.63 44.56
N ILE A 52 -8.51 9.90 43.91
CA ILE A 52 -9.50 10.91 44.35
C ILE A 52 -10.06 10.54 45.74
N ILE A 53 -10.09 9.24 46.03
CA ILE A 53 -10.44 8.62 47.31
C ILE A 53 -9.58 9.09 48.49
N LYS A 54 -8.38 9.64 48.25
CA LYS A 54 -7.49 10.15 49.30
C LYS A 54 -7.62 11.66 49.58
N THR A 55 -8.34 12.42 48.75
CA THR A 55 -8.25 13.90 48.77
C THR A 55 -9.59 14.60 49.00
N TYR A 56 -10.68 13.87 49.27
CA TYR A 56 -11.99 14.49 49.47
C TYR A 56 -12.25 14.82 50.95
N ASP A 57 -11.94 16.07 51.32
CA ASP A 57 -12.29 16.67 52.63
C ASP A 57 -12.84 18.10 52.51
N SER A 58 -13.37 18.47 51.34
CA SER A 58 -14.08 19.75 51.21
C SER A 58 -15.29 19.57 50.33
N TYR A 59 -16.49 19.59 50.90
CA TYR A 59 -17.67 20.20 50.27
C TYR A 59 -18.89 20.21 51.21
N ASN A 60 -19.23 21.45 51.59
CA ASN A 60 -20.48 22.00 52.11
C ASN A 60 -20.84 21.80 53.59
N SER A 61 -20.49 22.82 54.38
CA SER A 61 -21.18 23.27 55.60
C SER A 61 -22.36 24.18 55.22
N GLY A 62 -23.48 23.59 54.85
CA GLY A 62 -24.78 24.26 54.63
C GLY A 62 -25.92 23.36 55.10
N ASP A 63 -27.15 23.89 55.14
CA ASP A 63 -28.33 23.16 55.65
C ASP A 63 -28.44 21.77 55.02
N VAL A 64 -28.42 20.74 55.89
CA VAL A 64 -28.42 19.34 55.47
C VAL A 64 -29.86 18.95 55.14
N THR A 65 -30.11 18.62 53.88
CA THR A 65 -31.40 18.09 53.41
C THR A 65 -31.21 16.69 52.84
N ASN A 66 -32.29 15.91 52.84
CA ASN A 66 -32.26 14.56 52.26
C ASN A 66 -32.16 14.67 50.73
N ILE A 67 -31.13 14.07 50.14
CA ILE A 67 -30.85 14.12 48.70
C ILE A 67 -30.42 12.72 48.23
N ASP A 68 -30.98 12.20 47.13
CA ASP A 68 -30.50 11.00 46.42
C ASP A 68 -30.29 11.36 44.95
N THR A 69 -29.03 11.46 44.52
CA THR A 69 -28.65 11.80 43.14
C THR A 69 -27.68 10.78 42.58
N THR A 70 -27.76 10.54 41.27
CA THR A 70 -26.81 9.69 40.55
C THR A 70 -26.11 10.53 39.48
N GLU A 71 -24.79 10.58 39.53
CA GLU A 71 -23.95 11.34 38.61
C GLU A 71 -22.93 10.44 37.91
N LYS A 72 -22.73 10.68 36.62
CA LYS A 72 -21.68 10.01 35.84
C LYS A 72 -20.36 10.76 36.07
N THR A 73 -19.40 10.11 36.73
CA THR A 73 -18.13 10.74 37.18
C THR A 73 -16.94 10.41 36.28
N GLY A 74 -17.20 9.83 35.11
CA GLY A 74 -16.21 9.43 34.10
C GLY A 74 -16.90 8.69 32.95
N ARG A 75 -16.15 8.21 31.96
CA ARG A 75 -16.74 7.45 30.84
C ARG A 75 -17.31 6.11 31.29
N TYR A 76 -16.71 5.50 32.33
CA TYR A 76 -17.07 4.15 32.84
C TYR A 76 -17.30 4.08 34.36
N LEU A 77 -17.55 5.22 35.01
CA LEU A 77 -17.78 5.31 36.45
C LEU A 77 -19.07 6.07 36.75
N VAL A 78 -19.92 5.48 37.58
CA VAL A 78 -21.17 6.08 38.05
C VAL A 78 -21.13 6.15 39.57
N ALA A 79 -21.39 7.35 40.10
CA ALA A 79 -21.49 7.59 41.53
C ALA A 79 -22.93 7.92 41.90
N ARG A 80 -23.46 7.23 42.92
CA ARG A 80 -24.73 7.58 43.57
C ARG A 80 -24.44 8.21 44.92
N ILE A 81 -25.01 9.37 45.17
CA ILE A 81 -24.83 10.14 46.41
C ILE A 81 -26.18 10.19 47.12
N ARG A 82 -26.24 9.61 48.32
CA ARG A 82 -27.37 9.68 49.24
C ARG A 82 -26.97 10.51 50.45
N THR A 83 -27.76 11.51 50.82
CA THR A 83 -27.56 12.31 52.04
C THR A 83 -28.74 12.08 52.97
N PHE A 84 -28.46 11.72 54.21
CA PHE A 84 -29.43 11.66 55.29
C PHE A 84 -29.20 12.85 56.23
N ALA A 85 -30.22 13.68 56.40
CA ALA A 85 -30.27 14.73 57.41
C ALA A 85 -30.89 14.18 58.69
N PHE A 86 -30.33 14.53 59.84
CA PHE A 86 -30.84 14.12 61.15
C PHE A 86 -31.42 15.32 61.89
N ASN A 87 -32.63 15.17 62.42
CA ASN A 87 -33.39 16.26 63.06
C ASN A 87 -33.87 15.88 64.48
N THR A 88 -33.44 14.73 65.01
CA THR A 88 -33.83 14.27 66.35
C THR A 88 -32.89 14.80 67.44
N ARG A 89 -33.35 14.74 68.69
CA ARG A 89 -32.52 15.10 69.87
C ARG A 89 -31.39 14.09 70.13
N ASP A 90 -31.55 12.84 69.68
CA ASP A 90 -30.52 11.79 69.77
C ASP A 90 -30.07 11.37 68.36
N VAL A 91 -29.19 12.22 67.81
CA VAL A 91 -28.69 12.07 66.43
C VAL A 91 -27.86 10.81 66.25
N SER A 92 -27.19 10.32 67.29
CA SER A 92 -26.36 9.11 67.20
C SER A 92 -27.23 7.87 67.00
N SER A 93 -28.33 7.75 67.76
CA SER A 93 -29.29 6.67 67.60
C SER A 93 -30.05 6.75 66.28
N GLU A 94 -30.43 7.96 65.83
CA GLU A 94 -31.04 8.14 64.50
C GLU A 94 -30.09 7.73 63.37
N CYS A 95 -28.81 8.10 63.46
CA CYS A 95 -27.77 7.71 62.50
C CYS A 95 -27.61 6.19 62.43
N ILE A 96 -27.49 5.52 63.58
CA ILE A 96 -27.35 4.05 63.64
C ILE A 96 -28.57 3.39 63.00
N ASN A 97 -29.79 3.78 63.38
CA ASN A 97 -31.01 3.19 62.83
C ASN A 97 -31.13 3.40 61.32
N ARG A 98 -30.80 4.59 60.81
CA ARG A 98 -30.87 4.91 59.37
C ARG A 98 -29.81 4.14 58.56
N LEU A 99 -28.60 3.98 59.08
CA LEU A 99 -27.55 3.21 58.42
C LEU A 99 -27.84 1.70 58.49
N SER A 100 -28.29 1.19 59.63
CA SER A 100 -28.65 -0.23 59.81
C SER A 100 -29.90 -0.63 59.02
N ALA A 101 -30.85 0.29 58.80
CA ALA A 101 -32.01 0.08 57.93
C ALA A 101 -31.72 0.34 56.45
N SER A 102 -30.49 0.75 56.10
CA SER A 102 -30.10 0.98 54.71
C SER A 102 -29.97 -0.35 53.95
N GLU A 103 -30.27 -0.31 52.65
CA GLU A 103 -30.02 -1.43 51.72
C GLU A 103 -28.52 -1.77 51.60
N LEU A 104 -27.67 -0.82 51.98
CA LEU A 104 -26.21 -0.95 52.00
C LEU A 104 -25.84 -1.57 53.36
N GLN A 105 -25.67 -2.90 53.41
CA GLN A 105 -25.40 -3.62 54.66
C GLN A 105 -24.03 -3.26 55.25
N PHE A 106 -23.99 -2.22 56.09
CA PHE A 106 -22.77 -1.76 56.75
C PHE A 106 -22.39 -2.66 57.93
N ASN A 107 -21.09 -2.83 58.18
CA ASN A 107 -20.65 -3.52 59.39
C ASN A 107 -20.76 -2.60 60.61
N ASP A 108 -20.93 -3.19 61.80
CA ASP A 108 -21.15 -2.43 63.05
C ASP A 108 -19.99 -1.47 63.34
N MET A 109 -18.76 -1.86 63.03
CA MET A 109 -17.56 -1.02 63.17
C MET A 109 -17.62 0.24 62.29
N ALA A 110 -18.10 0.17 61.05
CA ALA A 110 -18.26 1.34 60.20
C ALA A 110 -19.38 2.26 60.68
N VAL A 111 -20.49 1.68 61.13
CA VAL A 111 -21.64 2.44 61.67
C VAL A 111 -21.22 3.19 62.94
N ILE A 112 -20.56 2.51 63.88
CA ILE A 112 -20.02 3.13 65.11
C ILE A 112 -19.01 4.22 64.77
N ARG A 113 -18.08 3.95 63.84
CA ARG A 113 -17.05 4.91 63.43
C ARG A 113 -17.65 6.21 62.90
N VAL A 114 -18.73 6.13 62.13
CA VAL A 114 -19.40 7.31 61.55
C VAL A 114 -20.33 7.98 62.56
N CYS A 115 -21.23 7.22 63.18
CA CYS A 115 -22.30 7.79 63.99
C CYS A 115 -21.85 8.23 65.39
N GLN A 116 -20.91 7.50 66.01
CA GLN A 116 -20.43 7.81 67.36
C GLN A 116 -19.09 8.54 67.34
N ASN A 117 -18.13 8.04 66.55
CA ASN A 117 -16.80 8.64 66.51
C ASN A 117 -16.70 9.82 65.53
N LYS A 118 -17.75 10.10 64.76
CA LYS A 118 -17.81 11.21 63.78
C LYS A 118 -16.64 11.15 62.77
N LEU A 119 -16.16 9.95 62.47
CA LEU A 119 -15.07 9.71 61.53
C LEU A 119 -15.62 9.06 60.25
N PRO A 120 -15.09 9.41 59.07
CA PRO A 120 -15.50 8.79 57.83
C PRO A 120 -15.18 7.29 57.82
N SER A 121 -16.01 6.52 57.12
CA SER A 121 -15.79 5.10 56.90
C SER A 121 -15.81 4.76 55.41
N ILE A 122 -14.89 3.90 54.99
CA ILE A 122 -14.72 3.43 53.62
C ILE A 122 -14.78 1.90 53.59
N GLY A 123 -15.49 1.35 52.61
CA GLY A 123 -15.53 -0.10 52.45
C GLY A 123 -16.40 -0.58 51.29
N LYS A 124 -16.38 -1.89 51.07
CA LYS A 124 -17.25 -2.57 50.12
C LYS A 124 -18.49 -3.06 50.88
N TYR A 125 -19.54 -2.23 50.93
CA TYR A 125 -20.72 -2.50 51.74
C TYR A 125 -21.93 -3.00 50.93
N ALA A 126 -21.88 -2.95 49.59
CA ALA A 126 -22.96 -3.46 48.74
C ALA A 126 -22.46 -4.01 47.39
N GLY A 127 -22.62 -5.30 47.15
CA GLY A 127 -22.29 -5.95 45.86
C GLY A 127 -20.79 -6.07 45.55
N ARG A 128 -20.45 -6.96 44.61
CA ARG A 128 -19.06 -7.06 44.09
C ARG A 128 -18.77 -5.81 43.26
N ASP A 129 -17.58 -5.24 43.45
CA ASP A 129 -17.04 -4.11 42.66
C ASP A 129 -17.68 -2.73 42.84
N THR A 130 -18.36 -2.48 43.96
CA THR A 130 -18.68 -1.11 44.40
C THR A 130 -17.76 -0.69 45.55
N LEU A 131 -17.47 0.61 45.61
CA LEU A 131 -16.79 1.21 46.74
C LEU A 131 -17.69 2.28 47.33
N THR A 132 -17.99 2.13 48.62
CA THR A 132 -18.94 2.97 49.33
C THR A 132 -18.22 3.76 50.42
N PHE A 133 -18.50 5.06 50.44
CA PHE A 133 -17.99 6.00 51.42
C PHE A 133 -19.13 6.54 52.25
N ILE A 134 -18.86 6.70 53.54
CA ILE A 134 -19.80 7.27 54.49
C ILE A 134 -19.09 8.42 55.19
N PHE A 135 -19.59 9.64 54.99
CA PHE A 135 -19.05 10.86 55.57
C PHE A 135 -20.04 11.45 56.55
N PRO A 136 -19.66 11.67 57.82
CA PRO A 136 -20.47 12.45 58.74
C PRO A 136 -20.49 13.91 58.28
N ILE A 137 -21.66 14.54 58.33
CA ILE A 137 -21.81 15.97 58.10
C ILE A 137 -21.90 16.62 59.47
N LEU A 138 -20.95 17.49 59.78
CA LEU A 138 -20.84 18.12 61.10
C LEU A 138 -21.24 19.60 61.04
N SER A 139 -21.79 20.10 62.14
CA SER A 139 -21.98 21.54 62.37
C SER A 139 -20.65 22.21 62.70
N ALA A 140 -20.63 23.55 62.74
CA ALA A 140 -19.45 24.31 63.18
C ALA A 140 -19.04 24.05 64.65
N LYS A 141 -19.88 23.33 65.42
CA LYS A 141 -19.63 22.91 66.81
C LYS A 141 -19.32 21.40 66.92
N ASP A 142 -18.96 20.76 65.80
CA ASP A 142 -18.71 19.31 65.71
C ASP A 142 -19.92 18.43 66.07
N GLU A 143 -21.15 18.94 65.96
CA GLU A 143 -22.35 18.13 66.14
C GLU A 143 -22.72 17.41 64.84
N LEU A 144 -23.11 16.14 64.93
CA LEU A 144 -23.54 15.38 63.76
C LEU A 144 -24.88 15.94 63.27
N LEU A 145 -24.93 16.42 62.03
CA LEU A 145 -26.13 16.94 61.36
C LEU A 145 -26.72 15.94 60.36
N GLY A 146 -25.92 14.98 59.91
CA GLY A 146 -26.31 14.05 58.87
C GLY A 146 -25.17 13.15 58.43
N VAL A 147 -25.44 12.30 57.46
CA VAL A 147 -24.46 11.44 56.82
C VAL A 147 -24.62 11.49 55.31
N ARG A 148 -23.50 11.62 54.59
CA ARG A 148 -23.43 11.50 53.12
C ARG A 148 -22.82 10.16 52.74
N ILE A 149 -23.58 9.35 52.03
CA ILE A 149 -23.17 8.06 51.49
C ILE A 149 -22.92 8.21 50.00
N ARG A 150 -21.69 7.94 49.56
CA ARG A 150 -21.33 7.89 48.14
C ARG A 150 -21.01 6.46 47.75
N THR A 151 -21.82 5.87 46.88
CA THR A 151 -21.57 4.55 46.29
C THR A 151 -21.06 4.74 44.86
N THR A 152 -19.80 4.38 44.61
CA THR A 152 -19.27 4.36 43.25
C THR A 152 -19.30 2.94 42.73
N SER A 153 -19.95 2.75 41.60
CA SER A 153 -20.01 1.46 40.90
C SER A 153 -19.32 1.55 39.55
N ARG A 154 -18.75 0.43 39.14
CA ARG A 154 -18.05 0.26 37.87
C ARG A 154 -19.04 -0.14 36.78
N GLU A 155 -18.99 0.52 35.63
CA GLU A 155 -19.59 -0.03 34.41
C GLU A 155 -18.76 -1.22 33.90
N PRO A 156 -19.39 -2.25 33.29
CA PRO A 156 -18.68 -3.44 32.80
C PRO A 156 -17.55 -3.07 31.83
N ILE A 157 -16.56 -3.97 31.68
CA ILE A 157 -15.49 -3.78 30.69
C ILE A 157 -16.15 -3.59 29.32
N PRO A 158 -15.83 -2.52 28.57
CA PRO A 158 -16.40 -2.32 27.25
C PRO A 158 -16.11 -3.54 26.38
N SER A 159 -17.16 -4.11 25.82
CA SER A 159 -17.05 -5.15 24.81
C SER A 159 -16.61 -4.53 23.49
N ILE A 160 -16.17 -5.38 22.55
CA ILE A 160 -15.85 -4.93 21.19
C ILE A 160 -17.05 -4.24 20.55
N LEU A 161 -18.27 -4.71 20.85
CA LEU A 161 -19.51 -4.13 20.33
C LEU A 161 -19.73 -2.71 20.85
N ASP A 162 -19.40 -2.44 22.12
CA ASP A 162 -19.53 -1.10 22.72
C ASP A 162 -18.57 -0.09 22.07
N THR A 163 -17.35 -0.54 21.72
CA THR A 163 -16.39 0.27 20.96
C THR A 163 -16.91 0.60 19.56
N PHE A 164 -17.64 -0.31 18.89
CA PHE A 164 -18.25 -0.04 17.58
C PHE A 164 -19.46 0.89 17.63
N LEU A 165 -20.29 0.74 18.67
CA LEU A 165 -21.50 1.56 18.85
C LEU A 165 -21.17 3.00 19.28
N SER A 166 -19.96 3.22 19.80
CA SER A 166 -19.46 4.57 20.07
C SER A 166 -19.26 5.35 18.77
N THR A 167 -20.04 6.42 18.60
CA THR A 167 -19.96 7.31 17.43
C THR A 167 -18.54 7.85 17.23
N THR A 168 -17.86 8.25 18.31
CA THR A 168 -16.48 8.77 18.23
C THR A 168 -15.49 7.73 17.70
N SER A 169 -15.60 6.49 18.17
CA SER A 169 -14.70 5.41 17.75
C SER A 169 -14.97 4.98 16.31
N ALA A 170 -16.24 4.92 15.92
CA ALA A 170 -16.65 4.62 14.55
C ALA A 170 -16.11 5.64 13.53
N PHE A 171 -16.19 6.94 13.85
CA PHE A 171 -15.60 8.00 13.01
C PHE A 171 -14.08 7.84 12.87
N ILE A 172 -13.36 7.59 13.96
CA ILE A 172 -11.90 7.41 13.93
C ILE A 172 -11.52 6.19 13.07
N ILE A 173 -12.20 5.05 13.26
CA ILE A 173 -11.95 3.83 12.48
C ILE A 173 -12.20 4.11 10.99
N LEU A 174 -13.33 4.74 10.64
CA LEU A 174 -13.67 5.06 9.26
C LEU A 174 -12.62 5.99 8.63
N SER A 175 -12.18 7.03 9.34
CA SER A 175 -11.13 7.94 8.85
C SER A 175 -9.80 7.24 8.60
N ILE A 176 -9.37 6.37 9.51
CA ILE A 176 -8.12 5.58 9.34
C ILE A 176 -8.24 4.65 8.14
N VAL A 177 -9.36 3.94 8.02
CA VAL A 177 -9.60 2.98 6.92
C VAL A 177 -9.60 3.69 5.57
N LEU A 178 -10.33 4.80 5.45
CA LEU A 178 -10.37 5.59 4.21
C LEU A 178 -9.00 6.14 3.86
N PHE A 179 -8.27 6.69 4.83
CA PHE A 179 -6.91 7.20 4.60
C PHE A 179 -5.96 6.11 4.10
N CYS A 180 -5.93 4.95 4.77
CA CYS A 180 -5.10 3.82 4.36
C CYS A 180 -5.50 3.25 2.99
N ALA A 181 -6.80 3.14 2.71
CA ALA A 181 -7.30 2.63 1.43
C ALA A 181 -6.96 3.56 0.26
N ILE A 182 -7.13 4.88 0.44
CA ILE A 182 -6.75 5.89 -0.55
C ILE A 182 -5.24 5.89 -0.78
N LEU A 183 -4.44 5.87 0.29
CA LEU A 183 -2.99 5.85 0.19
C LEU A 183 -2.48 4.58 -0.50
N GLY A 184 -3.06 3.42 -0.18
CA GLY A 184 -2.75 2.14 -0.83
C GLY A 184 -3.08 2.16 -2.33
N SER A 185 -4.23 2.72 -2.70
CA SER A 185 -4.61 2.90 -4.11
C SER A 185 -3.67 3.83 -4.86
N LEU A 186 -3.27 4.96 -4.25
CA LEU A 186 -2.30 5.89 -4.84
C LEU A 186 -0.93 5.22 -5.06
N LEU A 187 -0.43 4.49 -4.07
CA LEU A 187 0.81 3.72 -4.18
C LEU A 187 0.74 2.66 -5.30
N SER A 188 -0.40 1.99 -5.44
CA SER A 188 -0.64 1.04 -6.52
C SER A 188 -0.55 1.69 -7.91
N ILE A 189 -1.17 2.87 -8.08
CA ILE A 189 -1.11 3.61 -9.35
C ILE A 189 0.32 4.04 -9.66
N LEU A 190 1.05 4.55 -8.66
CA LEU A 190 2.46 4.91 -8.81
C LEU A 190 3.31 3.70 -9.19
N ALA A 191 3.15 2.58 -8.48
CA ALA A 191 3.85 1.34 -8.77
C ALA A 191 3.58 0.86 -10.20
N LYS A 192 2.34 0.93 -10.68
CA LYS A 192 2.00 0.60 -12.08
C LYS A 192 2.76 1.48 -13.06
N LYS A 193 2.72 2.80 -12.85
CA LYS A 193 3.37 3.79 -13.73
C LYS A 193 4.89 3.57 -13.81
N TYR A 194 5.54 3.38 -12.66
CA TYR A 194 7.00 3.27 -12.57
C TYR A 194 7.56 1.88 -12.85
N LEU A 195 6.85 0.81 -12.49
CA LEU A 195 7.36 -0.57 -12.62
C LEU A 195 6.89 -1.27 -13.90
N ILE A 196 5.82 -0.79 -14.54
CA ILE A 196 5.24 -1.44 -15.71
C ILE A 196 5.30 -0.52 -16.94
N GLU A 197 4.70 0.67 -16.87
CA GLU A 197 4.53 1.53 -18.06
C GLU A 197 5.83 2.19 -18.51
N LEU A 198 6.56 2.84 -17.61
CA LEU A 198 7.86 3.47 -17.90
C LEU A 198 8.87 2.52 -18.56
N PRO A 199 9.02 1.26 -18.09
CA PRO A 199 9.86 0.28 -18.76
C PRO A 199 9.38 -0.10 -20.16
N ILE A 200 8.08 -0.05 -20.47
CA ILE A 200 7.58 -0.43 -21.80
C ILE A 200 7.93 0.65 -22.83
N THR A 201 7.64 1.92 -22.54
CA THR A 201 8.01 3.05 -23.41
C THR A 201 9.52 3.23 -23.54
N ALA A 202 10.28 2.91 -22.48
CA ALA A 202 11.74 2.87 -22.58
C ALA A 202 12.26 1.71 -23.43
N ARG A 203 11.49 0.62 -23.59
CA ARG A 203 11.96 -0.60 -24.27
C ARG A 203 11.66 -0.65 -25.75
N TYR A 204 10.55 -0.09 -26.21
CA TYR A 204 10.15 -0.16 -27.62
C TYR A 204 10.20 1.21 -28.29
N ASP A 205 10.60 1.22 -29.55
CA ASP A 205 10.55 2.38 -30.44
C ASP A 205 9.09 2.61 -30.87
N ASP A 206 8.54 3.79 -30.60
CA ASP A 206 7.12 4.06 -30.81
C ASP A 206 6.74 4.07 -32.30
N LEU A 207 7.71 4.34 -33.19
CA LEU A 207 7.49 4.41 -34.62
C LEU A 207 7.39 3.01 -35.26
N THR A 208 8.34 2.13 -34.93
CA THR A 208 8.50 0.82 -35.59
C THR A 208 7.98 -0.35 -34.75
N GLY A 209 7.79 -0.15 -33.45
CA GLY A 209 7.45 -1.20 -32.49
C GLY A 209 8.59 -2.17 -32.17
N TYR A 210 9.81 -1.91 -32.68
CA TYR A 210 10.99 -2.72 -32.39
C TYR A 210 11.62 -2.33 -31.06
N LEU A 211 12.54 -3.15 -30.53
CA LEU A 211 13.25 -2.79 -29.31
C LEU A 211 14.16 -1.58 -29.55
N ARG A 212 14.18 -0.61 -28.64
CA ARG A 212 15.22 0.41 -28.60
C ARG A 212 16.57 -0.22 -28.29
N ARG A 213 17.67 0.46 -28.62
CA ARG A 213 19.05 -0.01 -28.46
C ARG A 213 19.30 -0.76 -27.15
N GLU A 214 19.07 -0.14 -25.99
CA GLU A 214 19.35 -0.79 -24.68
C GLU A 214 18.54 -2.08 -24.47
N ALA A 215 17.26 -2.07 -24.86
CA ALA A 215 16.38 -3.22 -24.70
C ALA A 215 16.73 -4.36 -25.65
N PHE A 216 17.16 -4.04 -26.87
CA PHE A 216 17.70 -5.00 -27.82
C PHE A 216 18.96 -5.67 -27.27
N PHE A 217 19.92 -4.90 -26.75
CA PHE A 217 21.17 -5.44 -26.19
C PHE A 217 20.91 -6.37 -25.01
N MET A 218 19.97 -6.04 -24.11
CA MET A 218 19.57 -6.94 -23.03
C MET A 218 18.96 -8.25 -23.54
N ALA A 219 18.06 -8.17 -24.52
CA ALA A 219 17.39 -9.35 -25.07
C ALA A 219 18.37 -10.25 -25.86
N ALA A 220 19.25 -9.64 -26.65
CA ALA A 220 20.31 -10.30 -27.42
C ALA A 220 21.28 -11.03 -26.48
N ASN A 221 21.81 -10.36 -25.45
CA ASN A 221 22.71 -10.99 -24.47
C ASN A 221 22.08 -12.22 -23.81
N LYS A 222 20.77 -12.18 -23.53
CA LYS A 222 20.06 -13.33 -22.98
C LYS A 222 20.02 -14.50 -23.96
N VAL A 223 19.77 -14.24 -25.25
CA VAL A 223 19.81 -15.28 -26.29
C VAL A 223 21.20 -15.87 -26.43
N LEU A 224 22.25 -15.04 -26.48
CA LEU A 224 23.63 -15.51 -26.58
C LEU A 224 24.02 -16.36 -25.35
N SER A 225 23.59 -15.97 -24.15
CA SER A 225 23.83 -16.76 -22.93
C SER A 225 23.17 -18.14 -22.99
N ILE A 226 21.94 -18.22 -23.51
CA ILE A 226 21.22 -19.49 -23.71
C ILE A 226 21.93 -20.34 -24.78
N ALA A 227 22.37 -19.71 -25.88
CA ALA A 227 23.08 -20.37 -26.95
C ALA A 227 24.44 -20.93 -26.50
N ASN A 228 25.19 -20.18 -25.68
CA ASN A 228 26.45 -20.64 -25.10
C ASN A 228 26.27 -21.89 -24.25
N PHE A 229 25.22 -21.92 -23.43
CA PHE A 229 24.89 -23.08 -22.61
C PHE A 229 24.40 -24.27 -23.45
N ALA A 230 23.51 -24.03 -24.41
CA ALA A 230 22.84 -25.08 -25.18
C ALA A 230 23.62 -25.52 -26.44
N LYS A 231 24.75 -24.86 -26.75
CA LYS A 231 25.56 -25.07 -27.97
C LYS A 231 24.76 -24.96 -29.25
N ARG A 232 23.91 -23.93 -29.35
CA ARG A 232 23.04 -23.73 -30.53
C ARG A 232 23.50 -22.54 -31.37
N PRO A 233 23.45 -22.64 -32.70
CA PRO A 233 23.91 -21.57 -33.57
C PRO A 233 23.01 -20.34 -33.45
N VAL A 234 23.61 -19.16 -33.53
CA VAL A 234 22.91 -17.88 -33.52
C VAL A 234 23.52 -17.02 -34.60
N CYS A 235 22.70 -16.31 -35.36
CA CYS A 235 23.17 -15.30 -36.31
C CYS A 235 22.74 -13.91 -35.87
N VAL A 236 23.59 -12.91 -36.15
CA VAL A 236 23.34 -11.50 -35.87
C VAL A 236 23.36 -10.74 -37.19
N ILE A 237 22.37 -9.88 -37.36
CA ILE A 237 22.16 -9.05 -38.53
C ILE A 237 22.20 -7.58 -38.12
N LEU A 238 22.94 -6.77 -38.86
CA LEU A 238 22.83 -5.31 -38.90
C LEU A 238 22.31 -4.86 -40.26
N ILE A 239 21.41 -3.89 -40.24
CA ILE A 239 20.72 -3.38 -41.42
C ILE A 239 20.78 -1.86 -41.38
N ASP A 240 21.03 -1.25 -42.54
CA ASP A 240 20.97 0.19 -42.76
C ASP A 240 20.12 0.48 -43.99
N ILE A 241 19.26 1.50 -43.90
CA ILE A 241 18.46 1.95 -45.04
C ILE A 241 19.34 2.82 -45.94
N ASP A 242 19.55 2.35 -47.18
CA ASP A 242 20.39 3.05 -48.13
C ASP A 242 19.80 4.43 -48.46
N HIS A 243 20.64 5.46 -48.40
CA HIS A 243 20.27 6.84 -48.75
C HIS A 243 19.08 7.41 -47.95
N PHE A 244 18.86 6.95 -46.71
CA PHE A 244 17.73 7.41 -45.89
C PHE A 244 17.70 8.93 -45.68
N LYS A 245 18.86 9.58 -45.53
CA LYS A 245 18.94 11.04 -45.47
C LYS A 245 18.34 11.70 -46.71
N ASN A 246 18.61 11.18 -47.92
CA ASN A 246 18.06 11.73 -49.16
C ASN A 246 16.53 11.60 -49.20
N VAL A 247 15.97 10.53 -48.62
CA VAL A 247 14.52 10.36 -48.49
C VAL A 247 13.94 11.50 -47.64
N ASN A 248 14.53 11.77 -46.47
CA ASN A 248 14.10 12.88 -45.62
C ASN A 248 14.27 14.24 -46.29
N ASP A 249 15.40 14.47 -46.95
CA ASP A 249 15.72 15.77 -47.56
C ASP A 249 14.83 16.04 -48.78
N THR A 250 14.40 15.01 -49.52
CA THR A 250 13.59 15.16 -50.75
C THR A 250 12.09 15.15 -50.48
N PHE A 251 11.63 14.29 -49.56
CA PHE A 251 10.20 14.02 -49.34
C PHE A 251 9.72 14.43 -47.94
N GLY A 252 10.61 14.95 -47.09
CA GLY A 252 10.32 15.36 -45.73
C GLY A 252 10.36 14.21 -44.72
N HIS A 253 10.44 14.58 -43.44
CA HIS A 253 10.55 13.62 -42.33
C HIS A 253 9.38 12.64 -42.23
N SER A 254 8.16 13.07 -42.56
CA SER A 254 6.99 12.18 -42.56
C SER A 254 7.15 11.01 -43.54
N ALA A 255 7.80 11.23 -44.68
CA ALA A 255 8.07 10.15 -45.65
C ALA A 255 9.17 9.21 -45.14
N GLY A 256 10.19 9.75 -44.46
CA GLY A 256 11.20 8.94 -43.77
C GLY A 256 10.60 8.05 -42.69
N ASP A 257 9.65 8.57 -41.90
CA ASP A 257 8.93 7.82 -40.88
C ASP A 257 8.13 6.65 -41.47
N GLU A 258 7.45 6.86 -42.60
CA GLU A 258 6.78 5.79 -43.33
C GLU A 258 7.76 4.77 -43.92
N ALA A 259 8.94 5.21 -44.38
CA ALA A 259 9.97 4.30 -44.90
C ALA A 259 10.51 3.38 -43.78
N LEU A 260 10.72 3.93 -42.58
CA LEU A 260 11.13 3.16 -41.40
C LEU A 260 10.06 2.13 -40.99
N LYS A 261 8.79 2.54 -40.92
CA LYS A 261 7.67 1.63 -40.63
C LYS A 261 7.57 0.50 -41.65
N PHE A 262 7.71 0.84 -42.93
CA PHE A 262 7.62 -0.12 -44.01
C PHE A 262 8.74 -1.17 -43.92
N VAL A 263 9.99 -0.73 -43.74
CA VAL A 263 11.13 -1.64 -43.57
C VAL A 263 10.90 -2.54 -42.36
N ALA A 264 10.55 -1.98 -41.21
CA ALA A 264 10.24 -2.76 -40.01
C ALA A 264 9.15 -3.83 -40.30
N GLU A 265 8.05 -3.49 -40.96
CA GLU A 265 7.00 -4.46 -41.28
C GLU A 265 7.45 -5.55 -42.27
N VAL A 266 8.29 -5.23 -43.27
CA VAL A 266 8.85 -6.23 -44.19
C VAL A 266 9.75 -7.22 -43.45
N PHE A 267 10.62 -6.73 -42.56
CA PHE A 267 11.49 -7.57 -41.75
C PHE A 267 10.66 -8.44 -40.80
N LYS A 268 9.75 -7.87 -40.03
CA LYS A 268 8.87 -8.62 -39.11
C LYS A 268 8.08 -9.74 -39.79
N LYS A 269 7.65 -9.57 -41.04
CA LYS A 269 6.94 -10.60 -41.84
C LYS A 269 7.86 -11.61 -42.52
N SER A 270 9.15 -11.32 -42.62
CA SER A 270 10.13 -12.20 -43.29
C SER A 270 10.86 -13.11 -42.31
N PHE A 271 10.92 -12.71 -41.05
CA PHE A 271 11.58 -13.43 -39.95
C PHE A 271 10.56 -14.10 -39.03
N ARG A 272 11.04 -14.96 -38.13
CA ARG A 272 10.21 -15.76 -37.22
C ARG A 272 9.82 -14.96 -35.99
N ARG A 273 8.84 -15.46 -35.23
CA ARG A 273 8.30 -14.77 -34.04
C ARG A 273 9.31 -14.74 -32.89
N GLU A 274 10.18 -15.73 -32.80
CA GLU A 274 11.22 -15.88 -31.79
C GLU A 274 12.48 -15.05 -32.06
N ASP A 275 12.60 -14.48 -33.26
CA ASP A 275 13.71 -13.61 -33.62
C ASP A 275 13.58 -12.26 -32.88
N ILE A 276 14.70 -11.64 -32.53
CA ILE A 276 14.73 -10.40 -31.75
C ILE A 276 15.01 -9.24 -32.68
N PHE A 277 14.14 -8.23 -32.69
CA PHE A 277 14.25 -7.06 -33.55
C PHE A 277 14.55 -5.81 -32.74
N GLY A 278 15.52 -5.01 -33.19
CA GLY A 278 15.88 -3.74 -32.59
C GLY A 278 16.05 -2.63 -33.62
N ARG A 279 15.70 -1.40 -33.24
CA ARG A 279 16.10 -0.16 -33.92
C ARG A 279 17.19 0.49 -33.06
N ILE A 280 18.43 0.41 -33.51
CA ILE A 280 19.62 0.75 -32.72
C ILE A 280 20.17 2.15 -33.01
N GLY A 281 19.69 2.77 -34.09
CA GLY A 281 20.02 4.11 -34.56
C GLY A 281 18.82 4.75 -35.31
N GLY A 282 19.07 5.85 -36.03
CA GLY A 282 18.02 6.55 -36.78
C GLY A 282 17.40 5.68 -37.87
N ASP A 283 18.25 5.13 -38.73
CA ASP A 283 17.97 4.27 -39.89
C ASP A 283 18.58 2.88 -39.78
N GLU A 284 19.16 2.58 -38.61
CA GLU A 284 19.85 1.33 -38.33
C GLU A 284 18.98 0.36 -37.53
N PHE A 285 18.89 -0.87 -38.04
CA PHE A 285 18.19 -1.97 -37.41
C PHE A 285 19.14 -3.12 -37.09
N ALA A 286 18.80 -3.90 -36.08
CA ALA A 286 19.53 -5.10 -35.69
C ALA A 286 18.57 -6.26 -35.46
N ILE A 287 18.97 -7.47 -35.84
CA ILE A 287 18.19 -8.69 -35.63
C ILE A 287 19.08 -9.80 -35.07
N VAL A 288 18.61 -10.48 -34.03
CA VAL A 288 19.24 -11.72 -33.54
C VAL A 288 18.35 -12.90 -33.88
N LEU A 289 18.94 -13.89 -34.56
CA LEU A 289 18.26 -15.10 -35.02
C LEU A 289 18.75 -16.30 -34.20
N PRO A 290 17.99 -16.78 -33.21
CA PRO A 290 18.37 -17.96 -32.45
C PRO A 290 18.15 -19.25 -33.26
N ASN A 291 19.00 -20.25 -33.03
CA ASN A 291 18.87 -21.61 -33.59
C ASN A 291 18.81 -21.59 -35.13
N ILE A 292 19.72 -20.86 -35.78
CA ILE A 292 19.83 -20.82 -37.24
C ILE A 292 21.29 -20.79 -37.63
N GLU A 293 21.65 -21.55 -38.66
CA GLU A 293 22.99 -21.54 -39.25
C GLU A 293 23.14 -20.37 -40.24
N LEU A 294 24.38 -20.01 -40.55
CA LEU A 294 24.71 -18.84 -41.36
C LEU A 294 24.08 -18.85 -42.76
N GLU A 295 24.03 -20.01 -43.42
CA GLU A 295 23.49 -20.15 -44.78
C GLU A 295 21.96 -19.96 -44.82
N ASP A 296 21.25 -20.51 -43.84
CA ASP A 296 19.81 -20.32 -43.71
C ASP A 296 19.47 -18.88 -43.35
N ALA A 297 20.25 -18.28 -42.44
CA ALA A 297 20.12 -16.87 -42.09
C ALA A 297 20.33 -15.96 -43.30
N TYR A 298 21.33 -16.26 -44.14
CA TYR A 298 21.59 -15.53 -45.39
C TYR A 298 20.40 -15.62 -46.34
N THR A 299 19.83 -16.82 -46.51
CA THR A 299 18.66 -17.04 -47.38
C THR A 299 17.46 -16.20 -46.96
N VAL A 300 17.19 -16.10 -45.65
CA VAL A 300 16.08 -15.29 -45.12
C VAL A 300 16.38 -13.79 -45.24
N ALA A 301 17.61 -13.37 -44.93
CA ALA A 301 18.05 -11.98 -45.06
C ALA A 301 17.97 -11.47 -46.50
N GLU A 302 18.45 -12.25 -47.47
CA GLU A 302 18.40 -11.91 -48.89
C GLU A 302 16.96 -11.81 -49.39
N ARG A 303 16.08 -12.72 -48.94
CA ARG A 303 14.65 -12.64 -49.26
C ARG A 303 14.01 -11.38 -48.70
N ALA A 304 14.33 -10.99 -47.47
CA ALA A 304 13.83 -9.76 -46.86
C ALA A 304 14.32 -8.52 -47.62
N ARG A 305 15.62 -8.48 -47.95
CA ARG A 305 16.22 -7.41 -48.76
C ARG A 305 15.52 -7.23 -50.11
N LEU A 306 15.32 -8.34 -50.84
CA LEU A 306 14.62 -8.32 -52.13
C LEU A 306 13.19 -7.81 -52.01
N LYS A 307 12.46 -8.16 -50.94
CA LYS A 307 11.12 -7.64 -50.68
C LYS A 307 11.12 -6.13 -50.46
N VAL A 308 12.11 -5.58 -49.74
CA VAL A 308 12.27 -4.13 -49.57
C VAL A 308 12.50 -3.49 -50.94
N SER A 309 13.47 -3.98 -51.72
CA SER A 309 13.81 -3.39 -53.03
C SER A 309 12.71 -3.51 -54.09
N ASN A 310 11.85 -4.52 -53.98
CA ASN A 310 10.77 -4.77 -54.95
C ASN A 310 9.49 -3.99 -54.65
N ALA A 311 9.38 -3.31 -53.50
CA ALA A 311 8.16 -2.60 -53.11
C ALA A 311 7.97 -1.22 -53.78
N LYS A 312 8.59 -1.03 -54.95
CA LYS A 312 8.79 0.20 -55.75
C LYS A 312 7.59 1.13 -55.99
N SER A 313 6.36 0.74 -55.67
CA SER A 313 5.16 1.42 -56.19
C SER A 313 4.03 1.63 -55.19
N VAL A 314 4.02 0.95 -54.04
CA VAL A 314 2.79 0.84 -53.23
C VAL A 314 2.62 1.96 -52.20
N ILE A 315 3.72 2.58 -51.73
CA ILE A 315 3.69 3.52 -50.60
C ILE A 315 4.08 4.95 -51.00
N PHE A 316 5.03 5.10 -51.94
CA PHE A 316 5.63 6.40 -52.28
C PHE A 316 5.49 6.78 -53.77
N GLY A 317 4.70 6.03 -54.56
CA GLY A 317 4.67 6.16 -56.02
C GLY A 317 5.95 5.65 -56.69
N ASN A 318 6.10 5.87 -58.01
CA ASN A 318 7.27 5.45 -58.79
C ASN A 318 8.55 6.27 -58.50
N GLU A 319 8.52 7.19 -57.54
CA GLU A 319 9.57 8.19 -57.34
C GLU A 319 10.57 7.84 -56.23
N MET A 320 10.30 6.82 -55.41
CA MET A 320 11.16 6.44 -54.29
C MET A 320 11.61 4.97 -54.37
N ASN A 321 12.91 4.77 -54.61
CA ASN A 321 13.55 3.46 -54.51
C ASN A 321 14.14 3.30 -53.11
N LEU A 322 13.55 2.43 -52.29
CA LEU A 322 14.06 2.09 -50.97
C LEU A 322 14.83 0.77 -51.02
N THR A 323 16.09 0.77 -50.60
CA THR A 323 16.92 -0.43 -50.50
C THR A 323 17.61 -0.47 -49.14
N VAL A 324 18.11 -1.65 -48.77
CA VAL A 324 18.83 -1.84 -47.51
C VAL A 324 20.13 -2.58 -47.76
N SER A 325 21.16 -2.18 -47.01
CA SER A 325 22.42 -2.91 -46.90
C SER A 325 22.39 -3.75 -45.62
N ILE A 326 22.89 -4.98 -45.69
CA ILE A 326 22.82 -5.94 -44.58
C ILE A 326 24.20 -6.55 -44.31
N GLY A 327 24.67 -6.45 -43.07
CA GLY A 327 25.77 -7.23 -42.53
C GLY A 327 25.24 -8.40 -41.71
N LEU A 328 25.63 -9.62 -42.05
CA LEU A 328 25.21 -10.85 -41.38
C LEU A 328 26.43 -11.58 -40.84
N VAL A 329 26.40 -12.06 -39.61
CA VAL A 329 27.47 -12.89 -39.06
C VAL A 329 26.90 -13.99 -38.18
N GLU A 330 27.60 -15.12 -38.14
CA GLU A 330 27.37 -16.15 -37.12
C GLU A 330 28.03 -15.73 -35.81
N TYR A 331 27.37 -16.00 -34.68
CA TYR A 331 27.93 -15.86 -33.35
C TYR A 331 28.83 -17.05 -32.99
N HIS A 332 30.08 -16.76 -32.63
CA HIS A 332 31.04 -17.75 -32.19
C HIS A 332 30.85 -18.07 -30.70
N ILE A 333 30.14 -19.17 -30.44
CA ILE A 333 29.91 -19.74 -29.10
C ILE A 333 31.21 -19.82 -28.30
N GLU A 334 31.17 -19.35 -27.05
CA GLU A 334 32.27 -19.29 -26.07
C GLU A 334 33.50 -18.48 -26.48
N LYS A 335 33.54 -17.89 -27.68
CA LYS A 335 34.71 -17.16 -28.18
C LYS A 335 34.53 -15.65 -28.17
N GLU A 336 33.29 -15.16 -28.10
CA GLU A 336 33.03 -13.73 -28.20
C GLU A 336 31.77 -13.31 -27.42
N ASP A 337 31.66 -12.01 -27.15
CA ASP A 337 30.49 -11.38 -26.54
C ASP A 337 29.62 -10.66 -27.57
N LEU A 338 28.50 -10.08 -27.13
CA LEU A 338 27.58 -9.37 -28.01
C LEU A 338 28.27 -8.19 -28.74
N ILE A 339 29.16 -7.48 -28.06
CA ILE A 339 29.82 -6.29 -28.64
C ILE A 339 30.73 -6.73 -29.80
N SER A 340 31.49 -7.80 -29.61
CA SER A 340 32.41 -8.34 -30.61
C SER A 340 31.68 -8.83 -31.85
N VAL A 341 30.59 -9.59 -31.70
CA VAL A 341 29.79 -10.05 -32.86
C VAL A 341 29.12 -8.89 -33.59
N MET A 342 28.65 -7.88 -32.86
CA MET A 342 28.07 -6.68 -33.47
C MET A 342 29.11 -5.88 -34.26
N ASN A 343 30.35 -5.78 -33.78
CA ASN A 343 31.44 -5.12 -34.53
C ASN A 343 31.74 -5.86 -35.85
N ARG A 344 31.76 -7.21 -35.84
CA ARG A 344 31.92 -7.99 -37.07
C ARG A 344 30.74 -7.81 -38.02
N ALA A 345 29.52 -7.76 -37.49
CA ALA A 345 28.33 -7.46 -38.29
C ALA A 345 28.42 -6.07 -38.95
N ASP A 346 28.99 -5.09 -38.25
CA ASP A 346 29.19 -3.73 -38.77
C ASP A 346 30.23 -3.70 -39.89
N GLU A 347 31.34 -4.44 -39.74
CA GLU A 347 32.32 -4.63 -40.83
C GLU A 347 31.67 -5.23 -42.09
N LYS A 348 30.78 -6.22 -41.92
CA LYS A 348 30.02 -6.78 -43.05
C LYS A 348 29.03 -5.78 -43.63
N LEU A 349 28.33 -5.03 -42.79
CA LEU A 349 27.42 -3.98 -43.24
C LEU A 349 28.17 -2.91 -44.05
N TYR A 350 29.36 -2.51 -43.60
CA TYR A 350 30.23 -1.59 -44.33
C TYR A 350 30.61 -2.14 -45.72
N ILE A 351 30.94 -3.43 -45.83
CA ILE A 351 31.19 -4.08 -47.12
C ILE A 351 29.94 -4.05 -48.01
N ALA A 352 28.76 -4.34 -47.47
CA ALA A 352 27.50 -4.29 -48.20
C ALA A 352 27.17 -2.88 -48.71
N LYS A 353 27.50 -1.83 -47.94
CA LYS A 353 27.32 -0.42 -48.31
C LYS A 353 28.16 0.01 -49.52
N ASN A 354 29.19 -0.73 -49.91
CA ASN A 354 30.00 -0.40 -51.11
C ASN A 354 29.20 -0.55 -52.40
N THR A 355 28.44 -1.63 -52.53
CA THR A 355 27.53 -1.86 -53.68
C THR A 355 26.11 -1.38 -53.38
N ARG A 356 25.77 -1.25 -52.09
CA ARG A 356 24.41 -1.07 -51.56
C ARG A 356 23.47 -2.19 -51.99
N ASN A 357 22.26 -2.19 -51.42
CA ASN A 357 21.23 -3.17 -51.76
C ASN A 357 21.77 -4.62 -51.79
N ALA A 358 22.58 -5.00 -50.81
CA ALA A 358 23.30 -6.26 -50.77
C ALA A 358 23.33 -6.84 -49.35
N VAL A 359 23.57 -8.15 -49.27
CA VAL A 359 23.88 -8.85 -48.01
C VAL A 359 25.32 -9.33 -48.06
N ALA A 360 26.13 -8.91 -47.09
CA ALA A 360 27.46 -9.43 -46.86
C ALA A 360 27.48 -10.30 -45.61
N LYS A 361 28.10 -11.48 -45.70
CA LYS A 361 28.29 -12.41 -44.56
C LYS A 361 29.75 -12.71 -44.28
#